data_AF-A0A0K6BZ40-F1
#
_entry.id   AF-A0A0K6BZ40-F1
#
_cell.length_a   1.000
_cell.length_b   1.000
_cell.length_c   1.000
_cell.angle_alpha   90.00
_cell.angle_beta   90.00
_cell.angle_gamma   90.00
#
_symmetry.space_group_name_H-M   'P 1'
#
loop_
_entity.id
_entity.type
_entity.pdbx_description
1 polymer ?
#
loop_
_entity_poly.entity_id
_entity_poly.type
_entity_poly.pdbx_seq_one_letter_code
_entity_poly.pdbx_strand_id
1 'polypeptide(L)'
;MKNTFILLLYVCISLGANAQLLWQISGNGLTKPSYVFGTHHLSPLSILDSIIGFKQVMNDVEQVYGELVMDDMKIPINMQKVQQATLLPGDTTLQTLMTEAQYDSIALKIKQLMGVELKMMNKLKPAALTSQIAVILAMKSMNNFNPQQQLDGWIQTEARKQGKKVYGLETIDIQIKVLFNSQSLQRQAEQLFCTLMHLDLLDQMSQKMTIAYLNQDIDLIEKIMKEKMDNACDFFPEEEEELNYGRNANWVKLMPPIMKEKSTLFTVGSGHLPGKLGVLNMLGKQGYTIKPVK
;
A
#
# COMPACT_ATOMS: atom_id res chain seq x y z
N MET A 1 63.85 12.20 -19.51
CA MET A 1 62.75 12.76 -18.70
C MET A 1 61.52 12.93 -19.57
N LYS A 2 60.51 12.08 -19.39
CA LYS A 2 59.06 12.35 -19.58
C LYS A 2 58.31 11.04 -19.30
N ASN A 3 58.00 10.84 -18.02
CA ASN A 3 57.12 9.76 -17.58
C ASN A 3 55.69 10.16 -17.91
N THR A 4 55.06 9.51 -18.88
CA THR A 4 53.61 9.56 -19.06
C THR A 4 52.98 8.47 -18.21
N PHE A 5 52.47 8.86 -17.03
CA PHE A 5 51.54 8.05 -16.24
C PHE A 5 50.19 8.02 -16.98
N ILE A 6 49.78 6.84 -17.45
CA ILE A 6 48.41 6.61 -17.91
C ILE A 6 47.59 6.28 -16.67
N LEU A 7 46.79 7.26 -16.22
CA LEU A 7 45.82 7.07 -15.14
C LEU A 7 44.60 6.35 -15.73
N LEU A 8 44.49 5.04 -15.48
CA LEU A 8 43.27 4.28 -15.77
C LEU A 8 42.16 4.75 -14.80
N LEU A 9 41.23 5.56 -15.32
CA LEU A 9 40.00 5.91 -14.63
C LEU A 9 39.11 4.66 -14.59
N TYR A 10 39.08 3.95 -13.47
CA TYR A 10 37.99 3.01 -13.18
C TYR A 10 36.75 3.85 -12.92
N VAL A 11 35.97 4.11 -13.97
CA VAL A 11 34.57 4.50 -13.81
C VAL A 11 33.87 3.28 -13.26
N CYS A 12 33.80 3.17 -11.93
CA CYS A 12 32.74 2.42 -11.29
C CYS A 12 31.44 3.11 -11.71
N ILE A 13 30.83 2.62 -12.79
CA ILE A 13 29.40 2.82 -12.99
C ILE A 13 28.77 2.09 -11.82
N SER A 14 28.53 2.81 -10.72
CA SER A 14 27.53 2.41 -9.77
C SER A 14 26.24 2.30 -10.58
N LEU A 15 25.90 1.08 -10.98
CA LEU A 15 24.53 0.74 -11.35
C LEU A 15 23.72 1.13 -10.12
N GLY A 16 23.17 2.35 -10.15
CA GLY A 16 22.33 2.86 -9.08
C GLY A 16 21.30 1.79 -8.76
N ALA A 17 21.22 1.45 -7.48
CA ALA A 17 20.21 0.53 -6.97
C ALA A 17 18.82 0.96 -7.45
N ASN A 18 17.96 -0.04 -7.62
CA ASN A 18 16.85 -0.07 -8.55
C ASN A 18 15.69 0.85 -8.13
N ALA A 19 15.74 2.12 -8.55
CA ALA A 19 14.57 2.99 -8.51
C ALA A 19 13.57 2.54 -9.58
N GLN A 20 12.66 1.62 -9.22
CA GLN A 20 11.63 1.14 -10.13
C GLN A 20 10.43 0.57 -9.37
N LEU A 21 9.24 1.10 -9.68
CA LEU A 21 7.97 0.58 -9.15
C LEU A 21 7.32 -0.45 -10.10
N LEU A 22 7.79 -0.55 -11.35
CA LEU A 22 7.27 -1.46 -12.37
C LEU A 22 8.24 -2.61 -12.68
N TRP A 23 7.79 -3.84 -12.44
CA TRP A 23 8.60 -5.05 -12.55
C TRP A 23 8.01 -6.03 -13.55
N GLN A 24 8.86 -6.58 -14.41
CA GLN A 24 8.53 -7.66 -15.32
C GLN A 24 8.70 -9.02 -14.64
N ILE A 25 7.73 -9.89 -14.88
CA ILE A 25 7.67 -11.30 -14.48
C ILE A 25 7.72 -12.15 -15.76
N SER A 26 8.72 -13.01 -15.89
CA SER A 26 8.94 -13.83 -17.09
C SER A 26 9.51 -15.21 -16.74
N GLY A 27 9.66 -16.08 -17.74
CA GLY A 27 10.17 -17.44 -17.56
C GLY A 27 9.14 -18.39 -16.97
N ASN A 28 9.60 -19.52 -16.42
CA ASN A 28 8.76 -20.55 -15.78
C ASN A 28 7.54 -21.00 -16.63
N GLY A 29 7.75 -21.14 -17.95
CA GLY A 29 6.71 -21.58 -18.89
C GLY A 29 5.71 -20.51 -19.35
N LEU A 30 5.91 -19.23 -18.99
CA LEU A 30 5.11 -18.13 -19.54
C LEU A 30 5.47 -17.88 -21.02
N THR A 31 4.44 -17.78 -21.87
CA THR A 31 4.60 -17.46 -23.31
C THR A 31 4.70 -15.95 -23.57
N LYS A 32 4.13 -15.13 -22.69
CA LYS A 32 4.26 -13.66 -22.65
C LYS A 32 4.61 -13.22 -21.23
N PRO A 33 5.41 -12.15 -21.06
CA PRO A 33 5.67 -11.61 -19.74
C PRO A 33 4.38 -11.08 -19.09
N SER A 34 4.35 -11.08 -17.76
CA SER A 34 3.39 -10.32 -16.95
C SER A 34 4.16 -9.27 -16.14
N TYR A 35 3.46 -8.38 -15.45
CA TYR A 35 4.06 -7.23 -14.79
C TYR A 35 3.40 -6.97 -13.45
N VAL A 36 4.15 -6.43 -12.50
CA VAL A 36 3.60 -5.89 -11.25
C VAL A 36 4.05 -4.45 -11.07
N PHE A 37 3.09 -3.58 -10.78
CA PHE A 37 3.29 -2.16 -10.50
C PHE A 37 2.93 -1.87 -9.04
N GLY A 38 3.89 -1.30 -8.31
CA GLY A 38 3.71 -0.84 -6.93
C GLY A 38 3.03 0.51 -6.89
N THR A 39 1.80 0.59 -6.40
CA THR A 39 1.04 1.83 -6.26
C THR A 39 1.21 2.45 -4.87
N HIS A 40 0.88 3.73 -4.75
CA HIS A 40 0.56 4.38 -3.48
C HIS A 40 -0.83 4.97 -3.65
N HIS A 41 -1.78 4.57 -2.81
CA HIS A 41 -3.21 4.84 -3.02
C HIS A 41 -3.58 6.32 -3.10
N LEU A 42 -2.76 7.18 -2.48
CA LEU A 42 -2.93 8.64 -2.51
C LEU A 42 -2.00 9.35 -3.51
N SER A 43 -1.25 8.63 -4.34
CA SER A 43 -0.35 9.26 -5.31
C SER A 43 -1.12 9.96 -6.42
N PRO A 44 -0.69 11.16 -6.86
CA PRO A 44 -1.25 11.80 -8.05
C PRO A 44 -0.91 11.00 -9.32
N LEU A 45 -1.76 11.10 -10.34
CA LEU A 45 -1.56 10.39 -11.62
C LEU A 45 -0.24 10.77 -12.33
N SER A 46 0.31 11.95 -12.05
CA SER A 46 1.58 12.42 -12.62
C SER A 46 2.76 11.50 -12.27
N ILE A 47 2.65 10.63 -11.26
CA ILE A 47 3.67 9.60 -11.02
C ILE A 47 3.91 8.74 -12.27
N LEU A 48 2.85 8.46 -13.04
CA LEU A 48 2.92 7.60 -14.23
C LEU A 48 3.82 8.17 -15.33
N ASP A 49 4.03 9.49 -15.36
CA ASP A 49 4.96 10.13 -16.31
C ASP A 49 6.42 9.76 -16.01
N SER A 50 6.71 9.36 -14.76
CA SER A 50 8.04 8.92 -14.31
C SER A 50 8.22 7.40 -14.34
N ILE A 51 7.15 6.62 -14.50
CA ILE A 51 7.23 5.15 -14.55
C ILE A 51 7.59 4.71 -15.96
N ILE A 52 8.88 4.46 -16.18
CA ILE A 52 9.39 4.05 -17.48
C ILE A 52 8.69 2.77 -17.95
N GLY A 53 8.21 2.79 -19.19
CA GLY A 53 7.55 1.65 -19.82
C GLY A 53 6.09 1.41 -19.41
N PHE A 54 5.52 2.18 -18.46
CA PHE A 54 4.15 1.95 -17.98
C PHE A 54 3.11 1.94 -19.10
N LYS A 55 3.12 2.96 -19.98
CA LYS A 55 2.18 3.05 -21.11
C LYS A 55 2.30 1.86 -22.06
N GLN A 56 3.53 1.41 -22.32
CA GLN A 56 3.78 0.27 -23.20
C GLN A 56 3.25 -1.02 -22.55
N VAL A 57 3.58 -1.25 -21.28
CA VAL A 57 3.07 -2.39 -20.52
C VAL A 57 1.54 -2.40 -20.49
N MET A 58 0.91 -1.27 -20.20
CA MET A 58 -0.55 -1.15 -20.18
C MET A 58 -1.18 -1.47 -21.54
N ASN A 59 -0.52 -1.14 -22.65
CA ASN A 59 -0.99 -1.51 -23.99
C ASN A 59 -0.81 -3.01 -24.28
N ASP A 60 0.33 -3.59 -23.91
CA ASP A 60 0.76 -4.95 -24.29
C ASP A 60 0.11 -6.07 -23.48
N VAL A 61 -0.20 -5.82 -22.21
CA VAL A 61 -0.88 -6.82 -21.37
C VAL A 61 -2.30 -7.07 -21.85
N GLU A 62 -2.84 -8.22 -21.52
CA GLU A 62 -4.17 -8.66 -21.97
C GLU A 62 -5.25 -8.40 -20.89
N GLN A 63 -4.83 -8.26 -19.63
CA GLN A 63 -5.72 -7.98 -18.49
C GLN A 63 -5.01 -7.23 -17.37
N VAL A 64 -5.80 -6.63 -16.47
CA VAL A 64 -5.32 -5.93 -15.26
C VAL A 64 -5.93 -6.55 -14.01
N TYR A 65 -5.11 -6.70 -12.98
CA TYR A 65 -5.54 -7.12 -11.65
C TYR A 65 -5.17 -6.02 -10.65
N GLY A 66 -6.14 -5.52 -9.90
CA GLY A 66 -5.86 -4.73 -8.68
C GLY A 66 -5.85 -5.61 -7.44
N GLU A 67 -5.51 -5.04 -6.28
CA GLU A 67 -5.87 -5.68 -5.00
C GLU A 67 -7.38 -5.93 -4.92
N LEU A 68 -8.15 -4.91 -5.30
CA LEU A 68 -9.60 -4.94 -5.36
C LEU A 68 -10.08 -4.40 -6.72
N VAL A 69 -11.23 -4.86 -7.20
CA VAL A 69 -11.94 -4.17 -8.28
C VAL A 69 -12.58 -2.89 -7.72
N MET A 70 -12.09 -1.72 -8.13
CA MET A 70 -12.50 -0.44 -7.53
C MET A 70 -13.99 -0.11 -7.73
N ASP A 71 -14.61 -0.66 -8.79
CA ASP A 71 -16.05 -0.50 -9.01
C ASP A 71 -16.90 -1.28 -8.00
N ASP A 72 -16.35 -2.30 -7.34
CA ASP A 72 -17.06 -3.03 -6.29
C ASP A 72 -17.38 -2.11 -5.10
N MET A 73 -16.55 -1.10 -4.85
CA MET A 73 -16.77 -0.08 -3.81
C MET A 73 -17.92 0.88 -4.13
N LYS A 74 -18.41 0.89 -5.37
CA LYS A 74 -19.57 1.70 -5.80
C LYS A 74 -20.88 0.93 -5.69
N ILE A 75 -20.82 -0.38 -5.43
CA ILE A 75 -22.02 -1.21 -5.28
C ILE A 75 -22.65 -0.90 -3.92
N PRO A 76 -23.96 -0.55 -3.85
CA PRO A 76 -24.60 -0.13 -2.61
C PRO A 76 -24.47 -1.12 -1.45
N ILE A 77 -24.59 -2.43 -1.70
CA ILE A 77 -24.44 -3.45 -0.66
C ILE A 77 -23.02 -3.48 -0.08
N ASN A 78 -22.01 -3.24 -0.92
CA ASN A 78 -20.62 -3.22 -0.48
C ASN A 78 -20.30 -1.93 0.29
N MET A 79 -20.83 -0.79 -0.15
CA MET A 79 -20.75 0.46 0.63
C MET A 79 -21.35 0.30 2.01
N GLN A 80 -22.53 -0.35 2.11
CA GLN A 80 -23.16 -0.64 3.38
C GLN A 80 -22.31 -1.56 4.26
N LYS A 81 -21.71 -2.62 3.69
CA LYS A 81 -20.78 -3.50 4.41
C LYS A 81 -19.60 -2.72 5.00
N VAL A 82 -18.96 -1.87 4.19
CA VAL A 82 -17.83 -1.04 4.64
C VAL A 82 -18.28 -0.08 5.75
N GLN A 83 -19.42 0.60 5.57
CA GLN A 83 -19.96 1.50 6.58
C GLN A 83 -20.27 0.78 7.90
N GLN A 84 -20.85 -0.42 7.85
CA GLN A 84 -21.13 -1.21 9.04
C GLN A 84 -19.83 -1.69 9.71
N ALA A 85 -18.82 -2.07 8.92
CA ALA A 85 -17.55 -2.55 9.44
C ALA A 85 -16.76 -1.50 10.22
N THR A 86 -16.95 -0.21 9.93
CA THR A 86 -16.29 0.89 10.66
C THR A 86 -16.99 1.27 11.96
N LEU A 87 -18.18 0.74 12.24
CA LEU A 87 -18.95 1.06 13.44
C LEU A 87 -18.69 0.05 14.57
N LEU A 88 -18.73 0.54 15.81
CA LEU A 88 -18.66 -0.28 17.02
C LEU A 88 -19.97 -1.07 17.22
N PRO A 89 -19.89 -2.33 17.71
CA PRO A 89 -21.07 -3.14 17.93
C PRO A 89 -21.81 -2.75 19.21
N GLY A 90 -23.15 -2.82 19.15
CA GLY A 90 -24.03 -2.61 20.29
C GLY A 90 -23.82 -1.28 21.01
N ASP A 91 -23.75 -1.36 22.34
CA ASP A 91 -23.61 -0.19 23.20
C ASP A 91 -22.16 0.28 23.37
N THR A 92 -21.19 -0.47 22.84
CA THR A 92 -19.77 -0.11 22.88
C THR A 92 -19.54 1.27 22.27
N THR A 93 -18.66 2.05 22.90
CA THR A 93 -18.21 3.36 22.43
C THR A 93 -16.70 3.51 22.61
N LEU A 94 -16.10 4.54 22.00
CA LEU A 94 -14.71 4.88 22.26
C LEU A 94 -14.43 5.15 23.74
N GLN A 95 -15.35 5.80 24.48
CA GLN A 95 -15.18 5.96 25.94
C GLN A 95 -15.08 4.61 26.66
N THR A 96 -15.90 3.62 26.28
CA THR A 96 -15.90 2.33 26.99
C THR A 96 -14.64 1.49 26.74
N LEU A 97 -13.85 1.83 25.72
CA LEU A 97 -12.62 1.12 25.35
C LEU A 97 -11.34 1.74 25.95
N MET A 98 -11.48 2.85 26.67
CA MET A 98 -10.35 3.65 27.15
C MET A 98 -10.58 4.11 28.58
N THR A 99 -9.48 4.43 29.28
CA THR A 99 -9.59 5.19 30.53
C THR A 99 -10.04 6.63 30.23
N GLU A 100 -10.62 7.31 31.22
CA GLU A 100 -11.03 8.71 31.11
C GLU A 100 -9.88 9.62 30.66
N ALA A 101 -8.70 9.47 31.27
CA ALA A 101 -7.50 10.22 30.91
C ALA A 101 -7.03 9.98 29.47
N GLN A 102 -7.11 8.75 28.98
CA GLN A 102 -6.80 8.43 27.58
C GLN A 102 -7.81 9.07 26.63
N TYR A 103 -9.10 8.96 26.95
CA TYR A 103 -10.18 9.52 26.16
C TYR A 103 -10.05 11.05 26.04
N ASP A 104 -9.76 11.74 27.13
CA ASP A 104 -9.55 13.20 27.13
C ASP A 104 -8.33 13.59 26.30
N SER A 105 -7.24 12.83 26.40
CA SER A 105 -6.02 13.07 25.62
C SER A 105 -6.26 12.94 24.12
N ILE A 106 -6.97 11.89 23.68
CA ILE A 106 -7.27 11.71 22.25
C ILE A 106 -8.31 12.72 21.76
N ALA A 107 -9.25 13.16 22.61
CA ALA A 107 -10.24 14.18 22.25
C ALA A 107 -9.56 15.50 21.89
N LEU A 108 -8.57 15.93 22.67
CA LEU A 108 -7.76 17.12 22.38
C LEU A 108 -7.03 17.00 21.04
N LYS A 109 -6.37 15.85 20.78
CA LYS A 109 -5.63 15.62 19.54
C LYS A 109 -6.53 15.55 18.32
N ILE A 110 -7.68 14.88 18.41
CA ILE A 110 -8.66 14.81 17.31
C ILE A 110 -9.22 16.20 17.00
N LYS A 111 -9.54 17.00 18.02
CA LYS A 111 -10.00 18.38 17.81
C LYS A 111 -8.92 19.22 17.12
N GLN A 112 -7.66 19.07 17.51
CA GLN A 112 -6.54 19.77 16.88
C GLN A 112 -6.32 19.35 15.41
N LEU A 113 -6.39 18.04 15.13
CA LEU A 113 -6.10 17.48 13.81
C LEU A 113 -7.25 17.65 12.81
N MET A 114 -8.49 17.47 13.27
CA MET A 114 -9.67 17.36 12.42
C MET A 114 -10.71 18.47 12.64
N GLY A 115 -10.56 19.29 13.70
CA GLY A 115 -11.49 20.39 13.99
C GLY A 115 -12.86 19.93 14.53
N VAL A 116 -13.00 18.66 14.91
CA VAL A 116 -14.27 18.05 15.34
C VAL A 116 -14.17 17.46 16.74
N GLU A 117 -15.29 17.45 17.44
CA GLU A 117 -15.37 16.89 18.79
C GLU A 117 -15.42 15.35 18.73
N LEU A 118 -14.57 14.66 19.52
CA LEU A 118 -14.48 13.19 19.52
C LEU A 118 -15.82 12.49 19.78
N LYS A 119 -16.72 13.13 20.54
CA LYS A 119 -18.07 12.61 20.80
C LYS A 119 -18.88 12.35 19.52
N MET A 120 -18.59 13.07 18.43
CA MET A 120 -19.25 12.86 17.12
C MET A 120 -18.79 11.57 16.43
N MET A 121 -17.65 11.03 16.83
CA MET A 121 -17.02 9.82 16.30
C MET A 121 -17.12 8.64 17.26
N ASN A 122 -17.86 8.78 18.35
CA ASN A 122 -17.84 7.86 19.48
C ASN A 122 -18.33 6.44 19.16
N LYS A 123 -19.05 6.28 18.04
CA LYS A 123 -19.50 4.98 17.51
C LYS A 123 -18.61 4.42 16.41
N LEU A 124 -17.54 5.10 16.02
CA LEU A 124 -16.55 4.56 15.10
C LEU A 124 -15.62 3.59 15.85
N LYS A 125 -15.21 2.52 15.19
CA LYS A 125 -14.12 1.67 15.67
C LYS A 125 -12.83 2.48 15.75
N PRO A 126 -11.96 2.18 16.73
CA PRO A 126 -10.66 2.83 16.80
C PRO A 126 -9.83 2.63 15.52
N ALA A 127 -9.85 1.44 14.92
CA ALA A 127 -9.14 1.19 13.65
C ALA A 127 -9.61 2.10 12.51
N ALA A 128 -10.92 2.39 12.41
CA ALA A 128 -11.43 3.30 11.38
C ALA A 128 -10.89 4.73 11.56
N LEU A 129 -10.77 5.20 12.81
CA LEU A 129 -10.14 6.48 13.12
C LEU A 129 -8.64 6.46 12.82
N THR A 130 -7.93 5.40 13.21
CA THR A 130 -6.50 5.23 12.91
C THR A 130 -6.25 5.26 11.39
N SER A 131 -7.05 4.55 10.59
CA SER A 131 -6.96 4.58 9.12
C SER A 131 -7.21 5.99 8.57
N GLN A 132 -8.22 6.71 9.09
CA GLN A 132 -8.51 8.08 8.66
C GLN A 132 -7.37 9.05 9.00
N ILE A 133 -6.75 8.91 10.17
CA ILE A 133 -5.58 9.70 10.58
C ILE A 133 -4.40 9.41 9.64
N ALA A 134 -4.14 8.12 9.33
CA ALA A 134 -3.08 7.74 8.39
C ALA A 134 -3.30 8.39 7.01
N VAL A 135 -4.53 8.41 6.50
CA VAL A 135 -4.88 9.10 5.25
C VAL A 135 -4.61 10.60 5.35
N ILE A 136 -4.97 11.26 6.46
CA ILE A 136 -4.71 12.70 6.66
C ILE A 136 -3.20 13.01 6.63
N LEU A 137 -2.39 12.22 7.34
CA LEU A 137 -0.93 12.40 7.38
C LEU A 137 -0.30 12.17 6.00
N ALA A 138 -0.76 11.14 5.29
CA ALA A 138 -0.31 10.86 3.94
C ALA A 138 -0.71 11.95 2.94
N MET A 139 -1.94 12.47 3.01
CA MET A 139 -2.38 13.60 2.19
C MET A 139 -1.57 14.87 2.46
N LYS A 140 -1.20 15.15 3.71
CA LYS A 140 -0.32 16.28 4.06
C LYS A 140 1.07 16.15 3.44
N SER A 141 1.57 14.91 3.31
CA SER A 141 2.88 14.61 2.73
C SER A 141 2.86 14.54 1.21
N MET A 142 1.72 14.22 0.62
CA MET A 142 1.54 13.96 -0.82
C MET A 142 0.96 15.18 -1.53
N ASN A 143 1.81 15.89 -2.26
CA ASN A 143 1.38 17.04 -3.05
C ASN A 143 0.46 16.63 -4.21
N ASN A 144 -0.52 17.48 -4.53
CA ASN A 144 -1.41 17.34 -5.69
C ASN A 144 -2.28 16.08 -5.73
N PHE A 145 -2.49 15.39 -4.59
CA PHE A 145 -3.48 14.32 -4.52
C PHE A 145 -4.88 14.85 -4.90
N ASN A 146 -5.56 14.11 -5.77
CA ASN A 146 -6.93 14.39 -6.16
C ASN A 146 -7.82 13.18 -5.83
N PRO A 147 -8.77 13.29 -4.88
CA PRO A 147 -9.62 12.17 -4.48
C PRO A 147 -10.54 11.67 -5.61
N GLN A 148 -10.75 12.47 -6.66
CA GLN A 148 -11.51 12.07 -7.85
C GLN A 148 -10.66 11.32 -8.89
N GLN A 149 -9.34 11.27 -8.70
CA GLN A 149 -8.38 10.66 -9.62
C GLN A 149 -7.43 9.72 -8.87
N GLN A 150 -8.00 8.74 -8.18
CA GLN A 150 -7.23 7.70 -7.49
C GLN A 150 -6.46 6.84 -8.50
N LEU A 151 -5.15 6.66 -8.28
CA LEU A 151 -4.26 5.94 -9.18
C LEU A 151 -4.78 4.54 -9.51
N ASP A 152 -5.12 3.73 -8.50
CA ASP A 152 -5.61 2.36 -8.68
C ASP A 152 -6.90 2.32 -9.53
N GLY A 153 -7.85 3.22 -9.24
CA GLY A 153 -9.11 3.32 -9.98
C GLY A 153 -8.92 3.83 -11.41
N TRP A 154 -7.98 4.74 -11.63
CA TRP A 154 -7.65 5.25 -12.95
C TRP A 154 -7.06 4.15 -13.83
N ILE A 155 -6.11 3.35 -13.32
CA ILE A 155 -5.48 2.26 -14.09
C ILE A 155 -6.54 1.24 -14.54
N GLN A 156 -7.44 0.85 -13.63
CA GLN A 156 -8.54 -0.05 -13.97
C GLN A 156 -9.51 0.56 -14.99
N THR A 157 -9.79 1.86 -14.88
CA THR A 157 -10.64 2.58 -15.85
C THR A 157 -9.98 2.60 -17.24
N GLU A 158 -8.69 2.88 -17.30
CA GLU A 158 -7.93 2.92 -18.55
C GLU A 158 -7.84 1.54 -19.21
N ALA A 159 -7.62 0.48 -18.43
CA ALA A 159 -7.66 -0.89 -18.91
C ALA A 159 -9.01 -1.22 -19.60
N ARG A 160 -10.14 -0.86 -18.96
CA ARG A 160 -11.48 -1.09 -19.52
C ARG A 160 -11.71 -0.30 -20.81
N LYS A 161 -11.24 0.94 -20.91
CA LYS A 161 -11.34 1.73 -22.15
C LYS A 161 -10.60 1.06 -23.31
N GLN A 162 -9.53 0.34 -23.02
CA GLN A 162 -8.77 -0.46 -23.99
C GLN A 162 -9.37 -1.86 -24.24
N GLY A 163 -10.59 -2.12 -23.76
CA GLY A 163 -11.30 -3.40 -23.92
C GLY A 163 -10.77 -4.53 -23.04
N LYS A 164 -9.84 -4.26 -22.12
CA LYS A 164 -9.23 -5.26 -21.24
C LYS A 164 -10.16 -5.61 -20.08
N LYS A 165 -10.04 -6.84 -19.59
CA LYS A 165 -10.73 -7.26 -18.37
C LYS A 165 -9.97 -6.80 -17.13
N VAL A 166 -10.72 -6.47 -16.09
CA VAL A 166 -10.20 -6.04 -14.79
C VAL A 166 -10.72 -6.98 -13.72
N TYR A 167 -9.82 -7.43 -12.85
CA TYR A 167 -10.11 -8.35 -11.75
C TYR A 167 -9.45 -7.86 -10.46
N GLY A 168 -9.80 -8.50 -9.34
CA GLY A 168 -9.20 -8.28 -8.03
C GLY A 168 -8.47 -9.53 -7.56
N LEU A 169 -7.35 -9.34 -6.86
CA LEU A 169 -6.68 -10.40 -6.11
C LEU A 169 -7.43 -10.73 -4.81
N GLU A 170 -8.28 -9.81 -4.34
CA GLU A 170 -9.04 -9.90 -3.11
C GLU A 170 -10.48 -9.41 -3.31
N THR A 171 -11.29 -9.60 -2.27
CA THR A 171 -12.66 -9.11 -2.19
C THR A 171 -12.78 -8.01 -1.13
N ILE A 172 -13.88 -7.28 -1.16
CA ILE A 172 -14.20 -6.27 -0.13
C ILE A 172 -14.27 -6.90 1.25
N ASP A 173 -14.77 -8.12 1.37
CA ASP A 173 -14.88 -8.81 2.66
C ASP A 173 -13.49 -9.10 3.26
N ILE A 174 -12.49 -9.41 2.42
CA ILE A 174 -11.09 -9.57 2.86
C ILE A 174 -10.53 -8.24 3.36
N GLN A 175 -10.71 -7.15 2.60
CA GLN A 175 -10.26 -5.80 2.98
C GLN A 175 -10.89 -5.34 4.30
N ILE A 176 -12.20 -5.56 4.46
CA ILE A 176 -12.92 -5.28 5.71
C ILE A 176 -12.35 -6.10 6.88
N LYS A 177 -12.08 -7.40 6.66
CA LYS A 177 -11.51 -8.26 7.70
C LYS A 177 -10.18 -7.68 8.17
N VAL A 178 -9.27 -7.44 7.24
CA VAL A 178 -7.90 -6.99 7.52
C VAL A 178 -7.89 -5.63 8.22
N LEU A 179 -8.68 -4.66 7.74
CA LEU A 179 -8.66 -3.29 8.26
C LEU A 179 -9.43 -3.11 9.57
N PHE A 180 -10.50 -3.86 9.80
CA PHE A 180 -11.44 -3.52 10.89
C PHE A 180 -11.79 -4.68 11.84
N ASN A 181 -11.45 -5.92 11.49
CA ASN A 181 -11.87 -7.11 12.24
C ASN A 181 -10.73 -8.09 12.56
N SER A 182 -9.49 -7.81 12.16
CA SER A 182 -8.31 -8.66 12.43
C SER A 182 -7.81 -8.54 13.87
N GLN A 183 -8.09 -7.41 14.53
CA GLN A 183 -7.65 -7.08 15.88
C GLN A 183 -8.83 -6.96 16.84
N SER A 184 -8.57 -7.24 18.13
CA SER A 184 -9.54 -6.96 19.20
C SER A 184 -9.80 -5.45 19.32
N LEU A 185 -10.99 -5.06 19.77
CA LEU A 185 -11.33 -3.64 19.94
C LEU A 185 -10.39 -2.93 20.94
N GLN A 186 -9.92 -3.64 21.97
CA GLN A 186 -8.95 -3.11 22.93
C GLN A 186 -7.60 -2.82 22.25
N ARG A 187 -7.11 -3.74 21.42
CA ARG A 187 -5.87 -3.54 20.67
C ARG A 187 -5.99 -2.38 19.68
N GLN A 188 -7.12 -2.25 18.99
CA GLN A 188 -7.38 -1.09 18.13
C GLN A 188 -7.36 0.22 18.93
N ALA A 189 -7.93 0.24 20.14
CA ALA A 189 -7.94 1.41 21.01
C ALA A 189 -6.52 1.81 21.49
N GLU A 190 -5.69 0.83 21.86
CA GLU A 190 -4.28 1.04 22.19
C GLU A 190 -3.50 1.65 21.02
N GLN A 191 -3.69 1.12 19.80
CA GLN A 191 -3.06 1.66 18.60
C GLN A 191 -3.54 3.09 18.31
N LEU A 192 -4.85 3.37 18.37
CA LEU A 192 -5.38 4.72 18.18
C LEU A 192 -4.77 5.71 19.18
N PHE A 193 -4.71 5.32 20.46
CA PHE A 193 -4.08 6.14 21.49
C PHE A 193 -2.61 6.41 21.17
N CYS A 194 -1.85 5.36 20.83
CA CYS A 194 -0.44 5.51 20.49
C CYS A 194 -0.25 6.42 19.26
N THR A 195 -1.01 6.22 18.19
CA THR A 195 -0.99 7.02 16.96
C THR A 195 -1.18 8.51 17.27
N LEU A 196 -2.17 8.86 18.08
CA LEU A 196 -2.47 10.26 18.40
C LEU A 196 -1.43 10.90 19.33
N MET A 197 -0.75 10.10 20.16
CA MET A 197 0.35 10.60 21.00
C MET A 197 1.66 10.78 20.24
N HIS A 198 1.82 10.14 19.07
CA HIS A 198 3.05 10.16 18.27
C HIS A 198 2.84 10.72 16.84
N LEU A 199 1.90 11.66 16.67
CA LEU A 199 1.56 12.22 15.35
C LEU A 199 2.76 12.78 14.59
N ASP A 200 3.68 13.49 15.25
CA ASP A 200 4.85 14.08 14.57
C ASP A 200 5.80 13.03 14.01
N LEU A 201 5.98 11.93 14.72
CA LEU A 201 6.81 10.81 14.26
C LEU A 201 6.15 10.09 13.08
N LEU A 202 4.83 9.85 13.16
CA LEU A 202 4.08 9.25 12.06
C LEU A 202 4.00 10.15 10.82
N ASP A 203 3.93 11.47 11.01
CA ASP A 203 4.04 12.48 9.94
C ASP A 203 5.40 12.39 9.25
N GLN A 204 6.49 12.30 10.01
CA GLN A 204 7.83 12.10 9.46
C GLN A 204 7.96 10.78 8.69
N MET A 205 7.41 9.68 9.22
CA MET A 205 7.40 8.39 8.52
C MET A 205 6.61 8.47 7.21
N SER A 206 5.46 9.14 7.22
CA SER A 206 4.64 9.40 6.02
C SER A 206 5.38 10.23 4.96
N GLN A 207 6.13 11.27 5.38
CA GLN A 207 6.97 12.06 4.48
C GLN A 207 8.09 11.22 3.87
N LYS A 208 8.80 10.41 4.68
CA LYS A 208 9.83 9.49 4.19
C LYS A 208 9.25 8.50 3.16
N MET A 209 8.08 7.94 3.44
CA MET A 209 7.40 6.98 2.55
C MET A 209 7.01 7.64 1.22
N THR A 210 6.45 8.85 1.28
CA THR A 210 6.13 9.63 0.07
C THR A 210 7.38 9.89 -0.77
N ILE A 211 8.47 10.33 -0.13
CA ILE A 211 9.75 10.59 -0.82
C ILE A 211 10.29 9.31 -1.47
N ALA A 212 10.30 8.19 -0.75
CA ALA A 212 10.75 6.91 -1.27
C ALA A 212 9.92 6.48 -2.49
N TYR A 213 8.60 6.58 -2.40
CA TYR A 213 7.68 6.23 -3.49
C TYR A 213 7.85 7.12 -4.72
N LEU A 214 7.92 8.45 -4.56
CA LEU A 214 8.09 9.37 -5.68
C LEU A 214 9.46 9.21 -6.37
N ASN A 215 10.48 8.79 -5.60
CA ASN A 215 11.79 8.41 -6.13
C ASN A 215 11.85 6.96 -6.63
N GLN A 216 10.75 6.21 -6.55
CA GLN A 216 10.64 4.81 -6.93
C GLN A 216 11.60 3.88 -6.18
N ASP A 217 12.07 4.30 -5.00
CA ASP A 217 13.07 3.61 -4.19
C ASP A 217 12.42 2.52 -3.32
N ILE A 218 12.32 1.33 -3.91
CA ILE A 218 11.68 0.18 -3.29
C ILE A 218 12.46 -0.37 -2.08
N ASP A 219 13.78 -0.20 -2.06
CA ASP A 219 14.64 -0.64 -0.96
C ASP A 219 14.44 0.28 0.26
N LEU A 220 14.29 1.60 0.02
CA LEU A 220 13.94 2.56 1.05
C LEU A 220 12.51 2.33 1.58
N ILE A 221 11.55 1.99 0.71
CA ILE A 221 10.20 1.58 1.15
C ILE A 221 10.30 0.39 2.12
N GLU A 222 11.07 -0.65 1.77
CA GLU A 222 11.27 -1.82 2.64
C GLU A 222 11.87 -1.41 3.99
N LYS A 223 12.89 -0.55 3.97
CA LYS A 223 13.57 -0.09 5.18
C LYS A 223 12.59 0.65 6.09
N ILE A 224 11.81 1.58 5.56
CA ILE A 224 10.84 2.36 6.34
C ILE A 224 9.77 1.45 6.94
N MET A 225 9.27 0.48 6.18
CA MET A 225 8.28 -0.49 6.68
C MET A 225 8.78 -1.36 7.83
N LYS A 226 10.10 -1.56 7.93
CA LYS A 226 10.74 -2.30 9.03
C LYS A 226 11.18 -1.42 10.18
N GLU A 227 11.09 -0.09 10.08
CA GLU A 227 11.37 0.80 11.20
C GLU A 227 10.36 0.49 12.32
N LYS A 228 10.89 0.17 13.51
CA LYS A 228 10.11 -0.05 14.72
C LYS A 228 10.22 1.16 15.64
N MET A 229 9.11 1.50 16.28
CA MET A 229 9.04 2.56 17.28
C MET A 229 9.32 2.04 18.70
N ASP A 230 9.43 0.72 18.86
CA ASP A 230 9.58 -0.03 20.11
C ASP A 230 8.48 0.33 21.13
N ASN A 231 7.26 0.52 20.64
CA ASN A 231 6.10 0.88 21.45
C ASN A 231 4.79 0.33 20.90
N ALA A 232 3.67 0.68 21.53
CA ALA A 232 2.34 0.15 21.19
C ALA A 232 1.85 0.48 19.77
N CYS A 233 2.49 1.42 19.06
CA CYS A 233 2.18 1.79 17.69
C CYS A 233 2.65 0.73 16.69
N ASP A 234 3.67 -0.07 17.05
CA ASP A 234 4.16 -1.14 16.21
C ASP A 234 3.12 -2.26 16.11
N PHE A 235 2.98 -2.80 14.90
CA PHE A 235 2.23 -4.03 14.69
C PHE A 235 2.96 -5.24 15.29
N PHE A 236 2.19 -6.12 15.93
CA PHE A 236 2.65 -7.45 16.29
C PHE A 236 2.88 -8.29 15.01
N PRO A 237 3.74 -9.32 15.05
CA PRO A 237 4.00 -10.16 13.88
C PRO A 237 2.74 -10.74 13.22
N GLU A 238 1.74 -11.12 14.01
CA GLU A 238 0.47 -11.65 13.51
C GLU A 238 -0.38 -10.56 12.82
N GLU A 239 -0.26 -9.31 13.27
CA GLU A 239 -0.94 -8.16 12.66
C GLU A 239 -0.27 -7.78 11.33
N GLU A 240 1.07 -7.86 11.25
CA GLU A 240 1.81 -7.68 9.99
C GLU A 240 1.50 -8.79 8.97
N GLU A 241 1.35 -10.02 9.45
CA GLU A 241 0.93 -11.16 8.62
C GLU A 241 -0.46 -10.92 8.03
N GLU A 242 -1.45 -10.50 8.83
CA GLU A 242 -2.79 -10.19 8.33
C GLU A 242 -2.82 -8.97 7.39
N LEU A 243 -2.04 -7.92 7.70
CA LEU A 243 -2.03 -6.67 6.93
C LEU A 243 -1.30 -6.78 5.59
N ASN A 244 -0.24 -7.59 5.51
CA ASN A 244 0.65 -7.62 4.35
C ASN A 244 1.09 -9.03 3.94
N TYR A 245 1.83 -9.76 4.77
CA TYR A 245 2.55 -10.94 4.31
C TYR A 245 1.65 -12.13 3.97
N GLY A 246 0.57 -12.35 4.71
CA GLY A 246 -0.43 -13.36 4.43
C GLY A 246 -1.19 -13.08 3.13
N ARG A 247 -1.42 -11.79 2.82
CA ARG A 247 -2.00 -11.34 1.55
C ARG A 247 -1.05 -11.63 0.39
N ASN A 248 0.24 -11.27 0.53
CA ASN A 248 1.27 -11.62 -0.46
C ASN A 248 1.31 -13.12 -0.70
N ALA A 249 1.30 -13.93 0.36
CA ALA A 249 1.31 -15.38 0.28
C ALA A 249 0.10 -15.95 -0.46
N ASN A 250 -1.07 -15.32 -0.34
CA ASN A 250 -2.25 -15.70 -1.10
C ASN A 250 -2.14 -15.27 -2.57
N TRP A 251 -1.71 -14.04 -2.83
CA TRP A 251 -1.59 -13.52 -4.20
C TRP A 251 -0.60 -14.34 -5.02
N VAL A 252 0.58 -14.66 -4.48
CA VAL A 252 1.57 -15.44 -5.24
C VAL A 252 1.17 -16.89 -5.50
N LYS A 253 0.11 -17.40 -4.86
CA LYS A 253 -0.52 -18.68 -5.24
C LYS A 253 -1.50 -18.50 -6.41
N LEU A 254 -2.17 -17.35 -6.48
CA LEU A 254 -3.14 -17.01 -7.54
C LEU A 254 -2.46 -16.54 -8.83
N MET A 255 -1.36 -15.79 -8.73
CA MET A 255 -0.70 -15.17 -9.89
C MET A 255 -0.22 -16.18 -10.95
N PRO A 256 0.40 -17.34 -10.62
CA PRO A 256 0.90 -18.29 -11.62
C PRO A 256 -0.15 -18.75 -12.65
N PRO A 257 -1.33 -19.29 -12.27
CA PRO A 257 -2.36 -19.65 -13.25
C PRO A 257 -2.90 -18.44 -14.01
N ILE A 258 -3.05 -17.27 -13.36
CA ILE A 258 -3.51 -16.02 -14.01
C ILE A 258 -2.55 -15.60 -15.14
N MET A 259 -1.25 -15.56 -14.83
CA MET A 259 -0.20 -15.16 -15.79
C MET A 259 -0.03 -16.17 -16.92
N LYS A 260 -0.26 -17.46 -16.65
CA LYS A 260 -0.21 -18.53 -17.66
C LYS A 260 -1.37 -18.43 -18.65
N GLU A 261 -2.54 -18.00 -18.17
CA GLU A 261 -3.71 -17.80 -19.04
C GLU A 261 -3.53 -16.56 -19.93
N LYS A 262 -3.13 -15.42 -19.36
CA LYS A 262 -3.01 -14.13 -20.05
C LYS A 262 -1.89 -13.27 -19.47
N SER A 263 -1.19 -12.55 -20.33
CA SER A 263 -0.26 -11.49 -19.91
C SER A 263 -1.01 -10.48 -19.05
N THR A 264 -0.52 -10.24 -17.84
CA THR A 264 -1.27 -9.50 -16.81
C THR A 264 -0.44 -8.36 -16.24
N LEU A 265 -1.04 -7.19 -16.05
CA LEU A 265 -0.50 -6.14 -15.16
C LEU A 265 -1.21 -6.23 -13.80
N PHE A 266 -0.47 -6.57 -12.76
CA PHE A 266 -0.92 -6.50 -11.37
C PHE A 266 -0.59 -5.12 -10.79
N THR A 267 -1.55 -4.45 -10.16
CA THR A 267 -1.38 -3.16 -9.49
C THR A 267 -1.70 -3.33 -8.02
N VAL A 268 -0.66 -3.32 -7.18
CA VAL A 268 -0.75 -3.55 -5.73
C VAL A 268 0.07 -2.50 -5.00
N GLY A 269 -0.24 -2.21 -3.75
CA GLY A 269 0.50 -1.26 -2.92
C GLY A 269 1.99 -1.59 -2.92
N SER A 270 2.82 -0.58 -3.10
CA SER A 270 4.29 -0.73 -3.22
C SER A 270 4.92 -1.43 -2.01
N GLY A 271 4.32 -1.31 -0.83
CA GLY A 271 4.74 -2.05 0.37
C GLY A 271 4.59 -3.56 0.29
N HIS A 272 3.86 -4.11 -0.69
CA HIS A 272 3.74 -5.55 -0.92
C HIS A 272 4.90 -6.13 -1.73
N LEU A 273 5.71 -5.29 -2.38
CA LEU A 273 6.70 -5.73 -3.35
C LEU A 273 8.04 -6.18 -2.74
N PRO A 274 8.68 -5.42 -1.84
CA PRO A 274 10.04 -5.72 -1.41
C PRO A 274 10.15 -6.74 -0.28
N GLY A 275 11.39 -7.16 0.00
CA GLY A 275 11.74 -7.99 1.13
C GLY A 275 11.48 -9.48 0.96
N LYS A 276 11.84 -10.23 2.01
CA LYS A 276 11.85 -11.71 1.98
C LYS A 276 10.46 -12.31 1.72
N LEU A 277 9.42 -11.64 2.20
CA LEU A 277 8.00 -12.01 2.07
C LEU A 277 7.24 -11.07 1.10
N GLY A 278 7.96 -10.27 0.31
CA GLY A 278 7.38 -9.47 -0.75
C GLY A 278 7.07 -10.30 -1.99
N VAL A 279 6.09 -9.84 -2.77
CA VAL A 279 5.61 -10.49 -3.99
C VAL A 279 6.75 -10.79 -4.96
N LEU A 280 7.69 -9.85 -5.14
CA LEU A 280 8.82 -10.01 -6.07
C LEU A 280 9.69 -11.22 -5.70
N ASN A 281 10.12 -11.30 -4.43
CA ASN A 281 10.97 -12.38 -3.96
C ASN A 281 10.23 -13.71 -3.89
N MET A 282 8.95 -13.70 -3.51
CA MET A 282 8.15 -14.91 -3.43
C MET A 282 7.91 -15.54 -4.81
N LEU A 283 7.65 -14.74 -5.84
CA LEU A 283 7.58 -15.23 -7.23
C LEU A 283 8.95 -15.71 -7.73
N GLY A 284 10.03 -15.00 -7.40
CA GLY A 284 11.39 -15.44 -7.72
C GLY A 284 11.70 -16.83 -7.18
N LYS A 285 11.32 -17.12 -5.92
CA LYS A 285 11.45 -18.44 -5.30
C LYS A 285 10.62 -19.54 -5.97
N GLN A 286 9.54 -19.18 -6.67
CA GLN A 286 8.76 -20.13 -7.48
C GLN A 286 9.38 -20.39 -8.87
N GLY A 287 10.53 -19.78 -9.19
CA GLY A 287 11.26 -19.99 -10.44
C GLY A 287 11.00 -18.94 -11.53
N TYR A 288 10.26 -17.87 -11.23
CA TYR A 288 10.08 -16.76 -12.16
C TYR A 288 11.32 -15.86 -12.22
N THR A 289 11.60 -15.32 -13.40
CA THR A 289 12.59 -14.26 -13.58
C THR A 289 11.92 -12.92 -13.34
N ILE A 290 12.44 -12.17 -12.36
CA ILE A 290 11.93 -10.87 -11.95
C ILE A 290 12.96 -9.80 -12.32
N LYS A 291 12.55 -8.80 -13.10
CA LYS A 291 13.42 -7.71 -13.55
C LYS A 291 12.71 -6.37 -13.46
N PRO A 292 13.40 -5.29 -13.08
CA PRO A 292 12.83 -3.95 -13.22
C PRO A 292 12.62 -3.68 -14.72
N VAL A 293 11.50 -3.03 -15.07
CA VAL A 293 11.32 -2.48 -16.42
C VAL A 293 12.34 -1.34 -16.61
N LYS A 294 12.82 -1.10 -17.82
CA LYS A 294 13.82 -0.07 -18.14
C LYS A 294 13.45 0.66 -19.41
#